data_AF-A0AA36H4K7-F1
#
_entry.id   AF-A0AA36H4K7-F1
#
_cell.length_a   1.000
_cell.length_b   1.000
_cell.length_c   1.000
_cell.angle_alpha   90.00
_cell.angle_beta   90.00
_cell.angle_gamma   90.00
#
_symmetry.space_group_name_H-M   'P 1'
#
loop_
_entity.id
_entity.type
_entity.pdbx_description
1 polymer ?
#
loop_
_entity_poly.entity_id
_entity_poly.type
_entity_poly.pdbx_seq_one_letter_code
_entity_poly.pdbx_strand_id
1 'polypeptide(L)'
;MQLKRRSYTASFKTKVVAYSEEVNTHTGRKNGNRNAAKLYGVNESQVRKWKANIDALRATDGCKGALRSAQPKWPDLEESLRKWVIEQRKKKRKVSTIQIRLEAKRMAAAMDIMNFKAGSGWCNRFMQRAGLSVGATTSIGQHPPENAIDLMDSGQKRSTRHHYNDKIKTGGEKTDFTVVLGVTADGRFCPPKVIFKRKTISKDTPPEVVVKANCWGWMNEVLMTDWIETCWMARKDPATSPEQAVPVLDSARCHLTLKAKEALRRRTKIVVIPGGLTKNL
;
A
#
# COMPACT_ATOMS: atom_id res chain seq x y z
N MET A 1 39.43 -17.09 4.78
CA MET A 1 38.63 -15.91 5.17
C MET A 1 37.32 -16.35 5.82
N GLN A 2 37.10 -16.05 7.10
CA GLN A 2 35.79 -16.24 7.72
C GLN A 2 34.84 -15.13 7.24
N LEU A 3 33.86 -15.49 6.41
CA LEU A 3 32.83 -14.56 5.97
C LEU A 3 31.87 -14.25 7.14
N LYS A 4 31.79 -12.97 7.52
CA LYS A 4 30.90 -12.47 8.58
C LYS A 4 29.44 -12.88 8.31
N ARG A 5 28.71 -13.35 9.33
CA ARG A 5 27.29 -13.71 9.21
C ARG A 5 26.48 -12.50 8.71
N ARG A 6 25.78 -12.67 7.58
CA ARG A 6 24.89 -11.67 6.96
C ARG A 6 23.50 -12.26 6.74
N SER A 7 22.47 -11.42 6.83
CA SER A 7 21.09 -11.76 6.45
C SER A 7 20.84 -11.33 5.01
N TYR A 8 20.15 -12.16 4.24
CA TYR A 8 19.86 -11.91 2.82
C TYR A 8 18.35 -11.99 2.57
N THR A 9 17.81 -11.09 1.76
CA THR A 9 16.40 -11.04 1.39
C THR A 9 16.01 -12.19 0.46
N ALA A 10 14.74 -12.60 0.44
CA ALA A 10 14.24 -13.66 -0.45
C ALA A 10 14.48 -13.32 -1.93
N SER A 11 14.33 -12.05 -2.33
CA SER A 11 14.64 -11.57 -3.68
C SER A 11 16.12 -11.77 -4.04
N PHE A 12 17.03 -11.40 -3.12
CA PHE A 12 18.46 -11.60 -3.31
C PHE A 12 18.80 -13.09 -3.44
N LYS A 13 18.27 -13.93 -2.55
CA LYS A 13 18.50 -15.38 -2.59
C LYS A 13 18.03 -15.98 -3.92
N THR A 14 16.85 -15.59 -4.39
CA THR A 14 16.27 -16.05 -5.66
C THR A 14 17.12 -15.59 -6.85
N LYS A 15 17.62 -14.36 -6.84
CA LYS A 15 18.54 -13.83 -7.87
C LYS A 15 19.85 -14.64 -7.93
N VAL A 16 20.44 -14.94 -6.78
CA VAL A 16 21.69 -15.73 -6.71
C VAL A 16 21.47 -17.15 -7.25
N VAL A 17 20.34 -17.78 -6.89
CA VAL A 17 19.99 -19.11 -7.40
C VAL A 17 19.73 -19.07 -8.90
N ALA A 18 18.99 -18.07 -9.40
CA ALA A 18 18.75 -17.89 -10.84
C ALA A 18 20.07 -17.80 -11.62
N TYR A 19 21.01 -16.96 -11.17
CA TYR A 19 22.33 -16.86 -11.80
C TYR A 19 23.10 -18.19 -11.76
N SER A 20 23.00 -18.97 -10.67
CA SER A 20 23.67 -20.29 -10.61
C SER A 20 23.11 -21.32 -11.58
N GLU A 21 21.82 -21.22 -11.92
CA GLU A 21 21.13 -22.10 -12.88
C GLU A 21 21.23 -21.61 -14.32
N GLU A 22 21.53 -20.33 -14.52
CA GLU A 22 21.68 -19.72 -15.84
C GLU A 22 22.81 -20.38 -16.63
N VAL A 23 22.55 -20.66 -17.90
CA VAL A 23 23.51 -21.26 -18.82
C VAL A 23 24.46 -20.18 -19.30
N ASN A 24 25.75 -20.42 -19.09
CA ASN A 24 26.80 -19.54 -19.53
C ASN A 24 26.96 -19.65 -21.05
N THR A 25 26.83 -18.53 -21.76
CA THR A 25 26.89 -18.46 -23.23
C THR A 25 28.24 -18.90 -23.79
N HIS A 26 29.32 -18.73 -23.05
CA HIS A 26 30.68 -19.10 -23.47
C HIS A 26 30.98 -20.59 -23.27
N THR A 27 30.47 -21.20 -22.20
CA THR A 27 30.83 -22.58 -21.83
C THR A 27 29.72 -23.60 -22.08
N GLY A 28 28.51 -23.15 -22.43
CA GLY A 28 27.32 -24.00 -22.63
C GLY A 28 26.84 -24.71 -21.36
N ARG A 29 27.44 -24.42 -20.20
CA ARG A 29 27.13 -25.06 -18.90
C ARG A 29 26.52 -24.04 -17.95
N LYS A 30 25.80 -24.53 -16.94
CA LYS A 30 25.29 -23.67 -15.85
C LYS A 30 26.46 -22.94 -15.17
N ASN A 31 26.28 -21.68 -14.83
CA ASN A 31 27.29 -20.89 -14.10
C ASN A 31 27.72 -21.61 -12.81
N GLY A 32 26.80 -22.32 -12.15
CA GLY A 32 27.08 -23.19 -11.02
C GLY A 32 27.26 -22.43 -9.70
N ASN A 33 27.16 -23.16 -8.59
CA ASN A 33 27.12 -22.57 -7.24
C ASN A 33 28.39 -21.81 -6.88
N ARG A 34 29.56 -22.30 -7.33
CA ARG A 34 30.85 -21.70 -7.02
C ARG A 34 31.03 -20.33 -7.67
N ASN A 35 30.59 -20.17 -8.92
CA ASN A 35 30.65 -18.87 -9.59
C ASN A 35 29.62 -17.89 -9.02
N ALA A 36 28.42 -18.36 -8.70
CA ALA A 36 27.42 -17.56 -7.98
C ALA A 36 27.93 -17.09 -6.61
N ALA A 37 28.60 -17.97 -5.86
CA ALA A 37 29.20 -17.65 -4.57
C ALA A 37 30.25 -16.54 -4.68
N LYS A 38 31.15 -16.64 -5.68
CA LYS A 38 32.18 -15.64 -5.96
C LYS A 38 31.57 -14.30 -6.39
N LEU A 39 30.67 -14.30 -7.38
CA LEU A 39 30.09 -13.06 -7.93
C LEU A 39 29.31 -12.27 -6.88
N TYR A 40 28.53 -12.95 -6.04
CA TYR A 40 27.64 -12.30 -5.07
C TYR A 40 28.25 -12.18 -3.66
N GLY A 41 29.49 -12.62 -3.45
CA GLY A 41 30.15 -12.56 -2.14
C GLY A 41 29.43 -13.37 -1.06
N VAL A 42 28.93 -14.55 -1.41
CA VAL A 42 28.20 -15.46 -0.51
C VAL A 42 28.92 -16.80 -0.39
N ASN A 43 28.65 -17.54 0.68
CA ASN A 43 29.17 -18.90 0.83
C ASN A 43 28.47 -19.86 -0.14
N GLU A 44 29.22 -20.74 -0.80
CA GLU A 44 28.65 -21.78 -1.69
C GLU A 44 27.59 -22.65 -0.97
N SER A 45 27.81 -22.93 0.31
CA SER A 45 26.86 -23.67 1.16
C SER A 45 25.53 -22.94 1.35
N GLN A 46 25.51 -21.60 1.29
CA GLN A 46 24.28 -20.81 1.34
C GLN A 46 23.52 -20.91 0.02
N VAL A 47 24.23 -20.84 -1.12
CA VAL A 47 23.62 -21.02 -2.45
C VAL A 47 22.94 -22.38 -2.55
N ARG A 48 23.62 -23.45 -2.10
CA ARG A 48 23.04 -24.81 -2.04
C ARG A 48 21.77 -24.87 -1.17
N LYS A 49 21.81 -24.28 0.02
CA LYS A 49 20.64 -24.22 0.92
C LYS A 49 19.47 -23.42 0.34
N TRP A 50 19.74 -22.31 -0.34
CA TRP A 50 18.68 -21.50 -0.97
C TRP A 50 18.06 -22.23 -2.16
N LYS A 51 18.87 -22.94 -2.94
CA LYS A 51 18.39 -23.77 -4.04
C LYS A 51 17.46 -24.90 -3.55
N ALA A 52 17.81 -25.55 -2.44
CA ALA A 52 16.95 -26.57 -1.82
C ALA A 52 15.61 -26.02 -1.30
N ASN A 53 15.54 -24.71 -1.00
CA ASN A 53 14.35 -24.04 -0.47
C ASN A 53 13.76 -23.01 -1.45
N ILE A 54 13.98 -23.20 -2.76
CA ILE A 54 13.67 -22.19 -3.78
C ILE A 54 12.17 -21.92 -3.89
N ASP A 55 11.32 -22.93 -3.73
CA ASP A 55 9.87 -22.78 -3.83
C ASP A 55 9.30 -21.96 -2.68
N ALA A 56 9.76 -22.20 -1.45
CA ALA A 56 9.39 -21.37 -0.31
C ALA A 56 9.91 -19.93 -0.46
N LEU A 57 11.10 -19.74 -1.05
CA LEU A 57 11.64 -18.41 -1.32
C LEU A 57 10.81 -17.64 -2.36
N ARG A 58 10.33 -18.32 -3.41
CA ARG A 58 9.43 -17.75 -4.44
C ARG A 58 8.03 -17.44 -3.90
N ALA A 59 7.51 -18.26 -2.99
CA ALA A 59 6.23 -18.04 -2.34
C ALA A 59 6.26 -16.93 -1.26
N THR A 60 7.46 -16.50 -0.85
CA THR A 60 7.65 -15.50 0.20
C THR A 60 7.83 -14.09 -0.41
N ASP A 61 7.35 -13.07 0.30
CA ASP A 61 7.65 -11.67 0.00
C ASP A 61 9.17 -11.44 -0.16
N GLY A 62 9.56 -10.89 -1.31
CA GLY A 62 10.94 -10.63 -1.71
C GLY A 62 11.75 -9.81 -0.68
N CYS A 63 11.09 -8.99 0.15
CA CYS A 63 11.74 -8.18 1.18
C CYS A 63 12.14 -8.96 2.44
N LYS A 64 11.63 -10.19 2.65
CA LYS A 64 11.86 -10.94 3.89
C LYS A 64 13.24 -11.61 3.91
N GLY A 65 14.00 -11.36 4.98
CA GLY A 65 15.33 -11.95 5.20
C GLY A 65 15.31 -13.38 5.73
N ALA A 66 14.24 -13.78 6.42
CA ALA A 66 14.09 -15.11 6.99
C ALA A 66 12.62 -15.53 7.04
N LEU A 67 12.36 -16.81 6.78
CA LEU A 67 11.08 -17.47 6.96
C LEU A 67 10.83 -17.74 8.46
N ARG A 68 10.78 -16.68 9.27
CA ARG A 68 10.47 -16.77 10.71
C ARG A 68 8.97 -16.58 10.93
N SER A 69 8.14 -17.43 10.34
CA SER A 69 6.80 -17.62 10.89
C SER A 69 6.90 -18.71 11.94
N ALA A 70 7.04 -18.31 13.20
CA ALA A 70 6.91 -19.26 14.30
C ALA A 70 5.52 -19.90 14.20
N GLN A 71 5.49 -21.23 14.26
CA GLN A 71 4.24 -21.99 14.36
C GLN A 71 3.43 -21.46 15.56
N PRO A 72 2.09 -21.42 15.45
CA PRO A 72 1.25 -20.99 16.55
C PRO A 72 1.49 -21.90 17.75
N LYS A 73 1.64 -21.30 18.95
CA LYS A 73 1.82 -22.07 20.20
C LYS A 73 0.58 -22.92 20.51
N TRP A 74 -0.59 -22.46 20.06
CA TRP A 74 -1.88 -23.12 20.25
C TRP A 74 -2.60 -23.20 18.89
N PRO A 75 -2.25 -24.18 18.03
CA PRO A 75 -2.81 -24.29 16.68
C PRO A 75 -4.34 -24.45 16.70
N ASP A 76 -4.87 -25.31 17.56
CA ASP A 76 -6.31 -25.62 17.61
C ASP A 76 -7.16 -24.41 18.06
N LEU A 77 -6.62 -23.64 19.02
CA LEU A 77 -7.21 -22.38 19.47
C LEU A 77 -7.23 -21.35 18.33
N GLU A 78 -6.11 -21.19 17.62
CA GLU A 78 -6.02 -20.25 16.51
C GLU A 78 -6.93 -20.66 15.33
N GLU A 79 -7.07 -21.96 15.05
CA GLU A 79 -7.99 -22.44 14.02
C GLU A 79 -9.46 -22.17 14.38
N SER A 80 -9.86 -22.49 15.61
CA SER A 80 -11.23 -22.26 16.10
C SER A 80 -11.58 -20.77 16.10
N LEU A 81 -10.65 -19.94 16.57
CA LEU A 81 -10.82 -18.49 16.56
C LEU A 81 -10.88 -17.93 15.14
N ARG A 82 -10.06 -18.46 14.21
CA ARG A 82 -10.11 -18.06 12.80
C ARG A 82 -11.47 -18.36 12.18
N LYS A 83 -12.04 -19.55 12.42
CA LYS A 83 -13.39 -19.92 11.95
C LYS A 83 -14.43 -18.95 12.45
N TRP A 84 -14.41 -18.63 13.75
CA TRP A 84 -15.32 -17.65 14.35
C TRP A 84 -15.20 -16.26 13.71
N VAL A 85 -13.99 -15.74 13.50
CA VAL A 85 -13.81 -14.41 12.86
C VAL A 85 -14.39 -14.39 11.44
N ILE A 86 -14.18 -15.45 10.65
CA ILE A 86 -14.73 -15.58 9.30
C ILE A 86 -16.26 -15.58 9.33
N GLU A 87 -16.87 -16.30 10.26
CA GLU A 87 -18.32 -16.37 10.41
C GLU A 87 -18.91 -14.99 10.78
N GLN A 88 -18.29 -14.27 11.73
CA GLN A 88 -18.74 -12.93 12.09
C GLN A 88 -18.65 -11.95 10.92
N ARG A 89 -17.61 -12.08 10.07
CA ARG A 89 -17.48 -11.29 8.83
C ARG A 89 -18.54 -11.65 7.81
N LYS A 90 -18.91 -12.93 7.68
CA LYS A 90 -20.03 -13.38 6.82
C LYS A 90 -21.35 -12.74 7.27
N LYS A 91 -21.55 -12.58 8.58
CA LYS A 91 -22.70 -11.88 9.19
C LYS A 91 -22.62 -10.35 9.09
N LYS A 92 -21.67 -9.79 8.32
CA LYS A 92 -21.43 -8.34 8.15
C LYS A 92 -21.20 -7.57 9.45
N ARG A 93 -20.80 -8.25 10.54
CA ARG A 93 -20.48 -7.61 11.81
C ARG A 93 -19.02 -7.18 11.85
N LYS A 94 -18.76 -5.95 12.31
CA LYS A 94 -17.39 -5.49 12.55
C LYS A 94 -16.82 -6.24 13.76
N VAL A 95 -15.71 -6.94 13.53
CA VAL A 95 -14.97 -7.63 14.59
C VAL A 95 -13.73 -6.83 14.94
N SER A 96 -13.76 -6.18 16.11
CA SER A 96 -12.62 -5.46 16.68
C SER A 96 -11.58 -6.42 17.27
N THR A 97 -10.34 -5.94 17.39
CA THR A 97 -9.26 -6.68 18.08
C THR A 97 -9.58 -6.98 19.53
N ILE A 98 -10.39 -6.15 20.21
CA ILE A 98 -10.85 -6.40 21.58
C ILE A 98 -11.79 -7.62 21.59
N GLN A 99 -12.76 -7.69 20.68
CA GLN A 99 -13.67 -8.83 20.56
C GLN A 99 -12.92 -10.13 20.25
N ILE A 100 -11.92 -10.09 19.35
CA ILE A 100 -11.07 -11.25 19.05
C ILE A 100 -10.36 -11.75 20.31
N ARG A 101 -9.83 -10.83 21.13
CA ARG A 101 -9.12 -11.19 22.37
C ARG A 101 -10.05 -11.77 23.43
N LEU A 102 -11.27 -11.26 23.55
CA LEU A 102 -12.28 -11.79 24.47
C LEU A 102 -12.71 -13.19 24.05
N GLU A 103 -13.01 -13.39 22.77
CA GLU A 103 -13.39 -14.72 22.27
C GLU A 103 -12.23 -15.71 22.41
N ALA A 104 -10.99 -15.28 22.16
CA ALA A 104 -9.82 -16.12 22.35
C ALA A 104 -9.67 -16.59 23.80
N LYS A 105 -9.97 -15.74 24.80
CA LYS A 105 -9.97 -16.15 26.21
C LYS A 105 -11.07 -17.14 26.52
N ARG A 106 -12.26 -16.93 25.97
CA ARG A 106 -13.41 -17.84 26.13
C ARG A 106 -13.10 -19.23 25.58
N MET A 107 -12.55 -19.29 24.36
CA MET A 107 -12.12 -20.53 23.73
C MET A 107 -10.95 -21.19 24.46
N ALA A 108 -9.98 -20.41 24.95
CA ALA A 108 -8.87 -20.93 25.73
C ALA A 108 -9.34 -21.58 27.04
N ALA A 109 -10.31 -20.98 27.73
CA ALA A 109 -10.92 -21.57 28.92
C ALA A 109 -11.67 -22.86 28.60
N ALA A 110 -12.40 -22.92 27.48
CA ALA A 110 -13.09 -24.14 27.04
C ALA A 110 -12.14 -25.28 26.63
N MET A 111 -10.91 -24.94 26.21
CA MET A 111 -9.85 -25.89 25.84
C MET A 111 -8.88 -26.20 27.00
N ASP A 112 -9.21 -25.76 28.23
CA ASP A 112 -8.37 -25.94 29.42
C ASP A 112 -6.94 -25.37 29.30
N ILE A 113 -6.78 -24.28 28.52
CA ILE A 113 -5.50 -23.60 28.36
C ILE A 113 -5.29 -22.59 29.51
N MET A 114 -4.56 -23.02 30.54
CA MET A 114 -4.21 -22.16 31.66
C MET A 114 -3.28 -20.98 31.26
N ASN A 115 -3.45 -19.85 31.94
CA ASN A 115 -2.59 -18.64 31.81
C ASN A 115 -2.56 -17.97 30.43
N PHE A 116 -3.57 -18.18 29.58
CA PHE A 116 -3.66 -17.51 28.29
C PHE A 116 -4.05 -16.02 28.41
N LYS A 117 -3.08 -15.12 28.21
CA LYS A 117 -3.27 -13.66 28.39
C LYS A 117 -3.98 -12.95 27.22
N ALA A 118 -4.08 -13.57 26.05
CA ALA A 118 -4.62 -12.97 24.82
C ALA A 118 -4.12 -11.52 24.58
N GLY A 119 -2.83 -11.24 24.76
CA GLY A 119 -2.28 -9.88 24.66
C GLY A 119 -2.44 -9.27 23.26
N SER A 120 -2.32 -7.94 23.15
CA SER A 120 -2.38 -7.24 21.85
C SER A 120 -1.33 -7.76 20.85
N GLY A 121 -0.11 -8.01 21.32
CA GLY A 121 0.96 -8.59 20.50
C GLY A 121 0.66 -10.02 20.02
N TRP A 122 0.00 -10.84 20.85
CA TRP A 122 -0.46 -12.17 20.44
C TRP A 122 -1.56 -12.05 19.36
N CYS A 123 -2.56 -11.20 19.59
CA CYS A 123 -3.65 -10.97 18.65
C CYS A 123 -3.15 -10.49 17.28
N ASN A 124 -2.18 -9.57 17.25
CA ASN A 124 -1.59 -9.08 16.01
C ASN A 124 -0.88 -10.19 15.23
N ARG A 125 -0.11 -11.04 15.93
CA ARG A 125 0.57 -12.18 15.28
C ARG A 125 -0.41 -13.25 14.80
N PHE A 126 -1.45 -13.54 15.58
CA PHE A 126 -2.55 -14.42 15.16
C PHE A 126 -3.20 -13.90 13.87
N MET A 127 -3.59 -12.62 13.83
CA MET A 127 -4.20 -12.03 12.64
C MET A 127 -3.28 -12.09 11.42
N GLN A 128 -1.98 -11.82 11.59
CA GLN A 128 -0.99 -11.94 10.52
C GLN A 128 -0.87 -13.38 10.00
N ARG A 129 -0.81 -14.38 10.90
CA ARG A 129 -0.75 -15.80 10.54
C ARG A 129 -2.03 -16.28 9.85
N ALA A 130 -3.19 -15.86 10.35
CA ALA A 130 -4.50 -16.27 9.86
C ALA A 130 -4.90 -15.56 8.55
N GLY A 131 -4.11 -14.60 8.06
CA GLY A 131 -4.43 -13.80 6.87
C GLY A 131 -5.59 -12.82 7.09
N LEU A 132 -5.84 -12.40 8.33
CA LEU A 132 -6.93 -11.52 8.71
C LEU A 132 -6.44 -10.07 8.80
N SER A 133 -7.02 -9.15 8.03
CA SER A 133 -6.75 -7.70 8.13
C SER A 133 -7.75 -7.00 9.06
N VAL A 134 -7.29 -6.00 9.84
CA VAL A 134 -8.14 -5.23 10.78
C VAL A 134 -9.10 -4.25 10.07
N GLY A 135 -9.05 -4.15 8.74
CA GLY A 135 -9.73 -3.08 8.00
C GLY A 135 -10.31 -3.46 6.63
N ALA A 136 -10.77 -4.69 6.42
CA ALA A 136 -11.68 -4.95 5.30
C ALA A 136 -13.04 -4.31 5.62
N THR A 137 -13.17 -3.01 5.35
CA THR A 137 -14.39 -2.22 5.59
C THR A 137 -15.53 -2.77 4.74
N THR A 138 -16.56 -3.31 5.39
CA THR A 138 -17.86 -3.65 4.78
C THR A 138 -18.96 -2.65 5.11
N SER A 139 -18.64 -1.50 5.73
CA SER A 139 -19.62 -0.42 5.83
C SER A 139 -19.73 0.28 4.48
N ILE A 140 -20.86 0.08 3.82
CA ILE A 140 -21.43 1.12 2.96
C ILE A 140 -21.39 2.41 3.80
N GLY A 141 -20.90 3.51 3.21
CA GLY A 141 -20.71 4.79 3.92
C GLY A 141 -22.01 5.27 4.57
N GLN A 142 -21.89 6.18 5.54
CA GLN A 142 -23.05 6.75 6.24
C GLN A 142 -24.07 7.32 5.25
N HIS A 143 -25.36 7.08 5.52
CA HIS A 143 -26.45 7.76 4.81
C HIS A 143 -26.32 9.27 5.03
N PRO A 144 -26.45 10.11 3.98
CA PRO A 144 -26.46 11.55 4.14
C PRO A 144 -27.62 12.00 5.03
N PRO A 145 -27.46 13.06 5.85
CA PRO A 145 -28.57 13.69 6.54
C PRO A 145 -29.56 14.31 5.53
N GLU A 146 -30.84 14.29 5.89
CA GLU A 146 -31.99 14.60 5.04
C GLU A 146 -31.98 16.03 4.45
N ASN A 147 -31.23 16.95 5.07
CA ASN A 147 -31.05 18.33 4.64
C ASN A 147 -29.98 18.55 3.55
N ALA A 148 -29.41 17.48 2.98
CA ALA A 148 -28.40 17.60 1.93
C ALA A 148 -28.98 18.03 0.57
N ILE A 149 -30.30 17.87 0.37
CA ILE A 149 -30.98 18.17 -0.90
C ILE A 149 -31.05 19.69 -1.13
N ASP A 150 -31.29 20.48 -0.08
CA ASP A 150 -31.39 21.95 -0.19
C ASP A 150 -30.06 22.63 -0.55
N LEU A 151 -28.92 21.99 -0.25
CA LEU A 151 -27.61 22.49 -0.63
C LEU A 151 -27.28 22.21 -2.10
N MET A 152 -27.94 21.24 -2.73
CA MET A 152 -27.69 20.82 -4.11
C MET A 152 -28.38 21.73 -5.15
N ASP A 153 -29.43 22.46 -4.77
CA ASP A 153 -30.21 23.31 -5.70
C ASP A 153 -29.61 24.70 -5.97
N SER A 154 -28.53 25.08 -5.26
CA SER A 154 -27.88 26.39 -5.44
C SER A 154 -26.71 26.43 -6.43
N GLY A 155 -26.37 25.30 -7.08
CA GLY A 155 -25.10 25.19 -7.81
C GLY A 155 -25.12 24.23 -9.00
N GLN A 156 -26.11 24.35 -9.89
CA GLN A 156 -26.20 23.49 -11.07
C GLN A 156 -25.28 24.00 -12.20
N LYS A 157 -24.24 23.22 -12.51
CA LYS A 157 -23.61 23.05 -13.85
C LYS A 157 -22.66 21.84 -13.78
N ARG A 158 -23.16 20.66 -14.17
CA ARG A 158 -22.45 19.38 -14.06
C ARG A 158 -21.80 18.98 -15.39
N SER A 159 -20.47 18.87 -15.36
CA SER A 159 -19.61 18.19 -16.33
C SER A 159 -19.50 16.72 -15.95
N THR A 160 -19.75 15.82 -16.88
CA THR A 160 -19.63 14.37 -16.70
C THR A 160 -18.17 13.92 -16.79
N ARG A 161 -17.67 13.18 -15.79
CA ARG A 161 -16.58 12.21 -16.01
C ARG A 161 -16.81 10.91 -15.25
N HIS A 162 -16.77 9.83 -16.01
CA HIS A 162 -16.75 8.45 -15.52
C HIS A 162 -15.40 8.15 -14.85
N HIS A 163 -15.46 7.61 -13.63
CA HIS A 163 -14.31 6.94 -13.01
C HIS A 163 -14.20 5.52 -13.57
N TYR A 164 -13.33 5.31 -14.55
CA TYR A 164 -12.87 3.97 -14.90
C TYR A 164 -11.83 3.53 -13.86
N ASN A 165 -12.24 2.65 -12.94
CA ASN A 165 -11.31 1.81 -12.17
C ASN A 165 -11.03 0.53 -12.98
N ASP A 166 -10.41 0.69 -14.15
CA ASP A 166 -9.92 -0.47 -14.89
C ASP A 166 -8.64 -0.99 -14.24
N LYS A 167 -8.79 -2.11 -13.56
CA LYS A 167 -7.67 -2.93 -13.10
C LYS A 167 -7.07 -3.66 -14.29
N ILE A 168 -6.12 -3.05 -14.98
CA ILE A 168 -5.23 -3.78 -15.89
C ILE A 168 -4.33 -4.67 -15.03
N LYS A 169 -4.60 -5.99 -15.04
CA LYS A 169 -3.74 -7.00 -14.42
C LYS A 169 -2.68 -7.44 -15.42
N THR A 170 -1.51 -6.83 -15.39
CA THR A 170 -0.29 -7.44 -15.93
C THR A 170 0.41 -8.20 -14.80
N GLY A 171 0.71 -9.47 -15.04
CA GLY A 171 1.34 -10.36 -14.06
C GLY A 171 2.72 -9.85 -13.62
N GLY A 172 2.80 -9.43 -12.37
CA GLY A 172 3.98 -8.94 -11.66
C GLY A 172 3.54 -8.52 -10.27
N GLU A 173 4.42 -8.55 -9.27
CA GLU A 173 4.08 -8.13 -7.90
C GLU A 173 3.26 -6.83 -7.90
N LYS A 174 2.22 -6.75 -7.07
CA LYS A 174 1.38 -5.55 -6.94
C LYS A 174 2.21 -4.36 -6.45
N THR A 175 2.88 -3.68 -7.37
CA THR A 175 3.52 -2.39 -7.09
C THR A 175 2.44 -1.34 -7.18
N ASP A 176 1.69 -1.18 -6.09
CA ASP A 176 0.73 -0.10 -5.97
C ASP A 176 1.48 1.24 -6.01
N PHE A 177 1.07 2.14 -6.91
CA PHE A 177 1.52 3.52 -6.99
C PHE A 177 0.30 4.45 -6.92
N THR A 178 0.50 5.66 -6.40
CA THR A 178 -0.58 6.67 -6.33
C THR A 178 -0.44 7.64 -7.48
N VAL A 179 -1.55 7.92 -8.16
CA VAL A 179 -1.63 8.98 -9.18
C VAL A 179 -2.47 10.11 -8.62
N VAL A 180 -1.98 11.35 -8.73
CA VAL A 180 -2.70 12.57 -8.40
C VAL A 180 -2.98 13.32 -9.69
N LEU A 181 -4.25 13.49 -9.99
CA LEU A 181 -4.74 14.16 -11.19
C LEU A 181 -5.50 15.42 -10.78
N GLY A 182 -5.35 16.48 -11.58
CA GLY A 182 -6.14 17.70 -11.49
C GLY A 182 -6.76 17.99 -12.85
N VAL A 183 -8.04 18.34 -12.86
CA VAL A 183 -8.75 18.75 -14.06
C VAL A 183 -9.40 20.11 -13.82
N THR A 184 -9.34 20.99 -14.81
CA THR A 184 -10.01 22.29 -14.81
C THR A 184 -11.43 22.17 -15.39
N ALA A 185 -12.28 23.16 -15.14
CA ALA A 185 -13.68 23.14 -15.58
C ALA A 185 -13.86 23.05 -17.11
N ASP A 186 -12.89 23.59 -17.86
CA ASP A 186 -12.81 23.50 -19.34
C ASP A 186 -12.24 22.15 -19.84
N GLY A 187 -12.01 21.19 -18.94
CA GLY A 187 -11.62 19.83 -19.27
C GLY A 187 -10.12 19.61 -19.47
N ARG A 188 -9.29 20.67 -19.32
CA ARG A 188 -7.82 20.54 -19.40
C ARG A 188 -7.26 19.87 -18.15
N PHE A 189 -6.11 19.21 -18.30
CA PHE A 189 -5.45 18.50 -17.21
C PHE A 189 -4.25 19.29 -16.67
N CYS A 190 -4.08 19.26 -15.36
CA CYS A 190 -2.80 19.59 -14.73
C CYS A 190 -1.78 18.49 -15.07
N PRO A 191 -0.46 18.79 -15.07
CA PRO A 191 0.58 17.77 -15.12
C PRO A 191 0.30 16.66 -14.10
N PRO A 192 0.21 15.39 -14.51
CA PRO A 192 -0.08 14.29 -13.61
C PRO A 192 1.10 14.06 -12.66
N LYS A 193 0.81 13.76 -11.38
CA LYS A 193 1.83 13.36 -10.41
C LYS A 193 1.71 11.88 -10.10
N VAL A 194 2.83 11.16 -10.17
CA VAL A 194 2.92 9.73 -9.82
C VAL A 194 3.82 9.56 -8.61
N ILE A 195 3.33 8.83 -7.60
CA ILE A 195 4.02 8.58 -6.33
C ILE A 195 4.27 7.08 -6.20
N PHE A 196 5.53 6.68 -6.26
CA PHE A 196 5.94 5.29 -6.04
C PHE A 196 6.22 4.99 -4.56
N LYS A 197 5.80 3.81 -4.10
CA LYS A 197 6.14 3.29 -2.78
C LYS A 197 7.56 2.72 -2.72
N ARG A 198 8.57 3.60 -2.72
CA ARG A 198 10.00 3.24 -2.66
C ARG A 198 10.85 4.41 -2.14
N LYS A 199 12.14 4.15 -1.85
CA LYS A 199 13.07 5.19 -1.34
C LYS A 199 13.70 6.05 -2.45
N THR A 200 13.75 5.55 -3.68
CA THR A 200 14.48 6.18 -4.79
C THR A 200 13.60 6.30 -6.03
N ILE A 201 13.82 7.33 -6.83
CA ILE A 201 13.11 7.54 -8.12
C ILE A 201 14.01 7.01 -9.24
N SER A 202 13.40 6.39 -10.27
CA SER A 202 14.13 5.99 -11.49
C SER A 202 14.66 7.24 -12.20
N LYS A 203 15.82 7.17 -12.85
CA LYS A 203 16.34 8.28 -13.66
C LYS A 203 15.58 8.48 -14.96
N ASP A 204 14.91 7.43 -15.41
CA ASP A 204 14.11 7.43 -16.64
C ASP A 204 12.65 7.70 -16.29
N THR A 205 12.23 8.96 -16.42
CA THR A 205 10.86 9.41 -16.14
C THR A 205 10.38 10.31 -17.27
N PRO A 206 9.14 10.11 -17.76
CA PRO A 206 8.58 10.96 -18.81
C PRO A 206 8.58 12.44 -18.38
N PRO A 207 9.05 13.39 -19.23
CA PRO A 207 9.14 14.81 -18.88
C PRO A 207 7.82 15.45 -18.48
N GLU A 208 6.70 14.94 -19.02
CA GLU A 208 5.35 15.47 -18.81
C GLU A 208 4.72 15.01 -17.49
N VAL A 209 5.34 14.07 -16.78
CA VAL A 209 4.80 13.46 -15.57
C VAL A 209 5.68 13.79 -14.39
N VAL A 210 5.10 14.37 -13.34
CA VAL A 210 5.85 14.65 -12.11
C VAL A 210 5.98 13.37 -11.30
N VAL A 211 7.15 12.74 -11.34
CA VAL A 211 7.40 11.48 -10.61
C VAL A 211 8.05 11.74 -9.26
N LYS A 212 7.45 11.20 -8.20
CA LYS A 212 7.97 11.23 -6.83
C LYS A 212 7.98 9.82 -6.23
N ALA A 213 8.71 9.66 -5.13
CA ALA A 213 8.70 8.41 -4.37
C ALA A 213 8.78 8.69 -2.87
N ASN A 214 8.10 7.87 -2.08
CA ASN A 214 8.28 7.83 -0.63
C ASN A 214 8.04 6.41 -0.10
N CYS A 215 8.36 6.16 1.17
CA CYS A 215 8.22 4.84 1.79
C CYS A 215 6.77 4.37 2.00
N TRP A 216 5.80 5.27 1.87
CA TRP A 216 4.38 4.99 2.13
C TRP A 216 3.58 4.74 0.85
N GLY A 217 4.01 5.33 -0.26
CA GLY A 217 3.33 5.30 -1.55
C GLY A 217 2.20 6.31 -1.71
N TRP A 218 1.88 7.10 -0.69
CA TRP A 218 0.71 7.99 -0.67
C TRP A 218 1.11 9.47 -0.57
N MET A 219 0.16 10.35 -0.91
CA MET A 219 0.27 11.80 -0.76
C MET A 219 0.48 12.17 0.71
N ASN A 220 1.39 13.11 0.97
CA ASN A 220 1.65 13.69 2.30
C ASN A 220 1.73 15.21 2.18
N GLU A 221 1.91 15.91 3.30
CA GLU A 221 1.97 17.38 3.31
C GLU A 221 3.08 17.93 2.40
N VAL A 222 4.28 17.33 2.43
CA VAL A 222 5.42 17.77 1.59
C VAL A 222 5.11 17.60 0.11
N LEU A 223 4.55 16.46 -0.28
CA LEU A 223 4.17 16.17 -1.66
C LEU A 223 2.95 16.98 -2.12
N MET A 224 2.09 17.43 -1.20
CA MET A 224 0.99 18.33 -1.51
C MET A 224 1.51 19.72 -1.87
N THR A 225 2.44 20.27 -1.09
CA THR A 225 3.09 21.55 -1.44
C THR A 225 3.80 21.46 -2.79
N ASP A 226 4.54 20.37 -3.02
CA ASP A 226 5.20 20.11 -4.30
C ASP A 226 4.17 19.95 -5.45
N TRP A 227 3.00 19.33 -5.22
CA TRP A 227 1.92 19.27 -6.21
C TRP A 227 1.36 20.65 -6.56
N ILE A 228 1.20 21.53 -5.58
CA ILE A 228 0.74 22.90 -5.82
C ILE A 228 1.70 23.60 -6.80
N GLU A 229 3.01 23.48 -6.59
CA GLU A 229 4.00 24.16 -7.43
C GLU A 229 4.18 23.50 -8.80
N THR A 230 4.30 22.17 -8.83
CA THR A 230 4.69 21.43 -10.04
C THR A 230 3.53 21.00 -10.93
N CYS A 231 2.32 20.95 -10.38
CA CYS A 231 1.12 20.51 -11.11
C CYS A 231 0.10 21.63 -11.19
N TRP A 232 -0.36 22.16 -10.04
CA TRP A 232 -1.42 23.16 -10.03
C TRP A 232 -0.96 24.46 -10.69
N MET A 233 0.18 25.01 -10.30
CA MET A 233 0.68 26.28 -10.84
C MET A 233 1.29 26.14 -12.24
N ALA A 234 1.76 24.94 -12.60
CA ALA A 234 2.28 24.62 -13.92
C ALA A 234 1.19 24.25 -14.94
N ARG A 235 -0.10 24.36 -14.58
CA ARG A 235 -1.22 24.05 -15.49
C ARG A 235 -1.21 25.00 -16.69
N LYS A 236 -1.54 24.45 -17.87
CA LYS A 236 -1.60 25.22 -19.12
C LYS A 236 -2.78 26.20 -19.05
N ASP A 237 -2.46 27.49 -19.18
CA ASP A 237 -3.39 28.62 -19.21
C ASP A 237 -4.24 28.78 -17.92
N PRO A 238 -3.67 29.43 -16.88
CA PRO A 238 -4.34 29.68 -15.62
C PRO A 238 -5.42 30.76 -15.75
N ALA A 239 -6.50 30.46 -16.48
CA ALA A 239 -7.76 31.20 -16.55
C ALA A 239 -7.64 32.69 -16.20
N THR A 240 -6.98 33.50 -17.04
CA THR A 240 -6.99 34.99 -17.00
C THR A 240 -6.52 35.67 -15.68
N SER A 241 -6.38 34.97 -14.55
CA SER A 241 -5.84 35.40 -13.26
C SER A 241 -5.83 34.21 -12.28
N PRO A 242 -4.67 33.79 -11.72
CA PRO A 242 -4.56 32.69 -10.75
C PRO A 242 -5.50 32.80 -9.54
N GLU A 243 -5.87 34.03 -9.18
CA GLU A 243 -6.77 34.38 -8.08
C GLU A 243 -8.23 33.95 -8.29
N GLN A 244 -8.63 33.73 -9.54
CA GLN A 244 -9.99 33.29 -9.91
C GLN A 244 -10.12 31.76 -9.99
N ALA A 245 -9.00 31.03 -10.03
CA ALA A 245 -9.03 29.57 -10.03
C ALA A 245 -9.29 29.06 -8.60
N VAL A 246 -10.11 28.01 -8.47
CA VAL A 246 -10.47 27.40 -7.18
C VAL A 246 -10.27 25.89 -7.24
N PRO A 247 -9.21 25.31 -6.66
CA PRO A 247 -9.10 23.87 -6.54
C PRO A 247 -10.15 23.37 -5.54
N VAL A 248 -10.94 22.40 -6.02
CA VAL A 248 -11.88 21.64 -5.19
C VAL A 248 -11.16 20.35 -4.79
N LEU A 249 -10.85 20.21 -3.50
CA LEU A 249 -10.09 19.09 -2.95
C LEU A 249 -10.98 18.22 -2.07
N ASP A 250 -10.70 16.91 -2.03
CA ASP A 250 -11.35 16.03 -1.05
C ASP A 250 -10.80 16.26 0.37
N SER A 251 -11.44 15.66 1.37
CA SER A 251 -11.03 15.77 2.78
C SER A 251 -9.81 14.89 3.14
N ALA A 252 -8.92 14.58 2.20
CA ALA A 252 -7.70 13.84 2.52
C ALA A 252 -6.83 14.62 3.52
N ARG A 253 -6.21 13.92 4.47
CA ARG A 253 -5.46 14.55 5.57
C ARG A 253 -4.37 15.51 5.09
N CYS A 254 -3.74 15.22 3.95
CA CYS A 254 -2.70 16.08 3.36
C CYS A 254 -3.23 17.41 2.79
N HIS A 255 -4.52 17.49 2.43
CA HIS A 255 -5.16 18.73 1.95
C HIS A 255 -5.60 19.63 3.11
N LEU A 256 -5.82 19.04 4.28
CA LEU A 256 -6.35 19.73 5.45
C LEU A 256 -5.27 20.43 6.29
N THR A 257 -3.98 20.16 6.04
CA THR A 257 -2.90 20.72 6.85
C THR A 257 -2.80 22.23 6.68
N LEU A 258 -2.30 22.92 7.72
CA LEU A 258 -2.17 24.37 7.71
C LEU A 258 -1.25 24.83 6.56
N LYS A 259 -0.11 24.16 6.36
CA LYS A 259 0.84 24.51 5.28
C LYS A 259 0.23 24.37 3.90
N ALA A 260 -0.54 23.30 3.64
CA ALA A 260 -1.19 23.10 2.34
C ALA A 260 -2.24 24.19 2.09
N LYS A 261 -3.04 24.52 3.11
CA LYS A 261 -4.04 25.61 3.03
C LYS A 261 -3.39 26.97 2.82
N GLU A 262 -2.31 27.27 3.54
CA GLU A 262 -1.58 28.53 3.38
C GLU A 262 -0.91 28.64 2.01
N ALA A 263 -0.28 27.57 1.53
CA ALA A 263 0.34 27.53 0.21
C ALA A 263 -0.67 27.80 -0.92
N LEU A 264 -1.90 27.27 -0.79
CA LEU A 264 -2.99 27.54 -1.73
C LEU A 264 -3.57 28.94 -1.55
N ARG A 265 -3.91 29.35 -0.33
CA ARG A 265 -4.54 30.66 -0.04
C ARG A 265 -3.72 31.86 -0.48
N ARG A 266 -2.38 31.74 -0.49
CA ARG A 266 -1.49 32.78 -1.03
C ARG A 266 -1.64 33.00 -2.54
N ARG A 267 -2.30 32.09 -3.26
CA ARG A 267 -2.34 32.06 -4.73
C ARG A 267 -3.74 31.87 -5.31
N THR A 268 -4.69 31.33 -4.54
CA THR A 268 -6.00 30.87 -5.01
C THR A 268 -6.97 30.63 -3.82
N LYS A 269 -8.27 30.78 -4.06
CA LYS A 269 -9.31 30.35 -3.10
C LYS A 269 -9.40 28.83 -3.10
N ILE A 270 -9.57 28.20 -1.94
CA ILE A 270 -9.66 26.74 -1.80
C ILE A 270 -11.07 26.32 -1.37
N VAL A 271 -11.60 25.26 -1.98
CA VAL A 271 -12.80 24.56 -1.51
C VAL A 271 -12.42 23.14 -1.12
N VAL A 272 -12.86 22.70 0.06
CA VAL A 272 -12.67 21.33 0.54
C VAL A 272 -14.02 20.64 0.66
N ILE A 273 -14.18 19.52 -0.03
CA ILE A 273 -15.36 18.66 0.07
C ILE A 273 -15.32 17.95 1.42
N PRO A 274 -16.36 18.09 2.26
CA PRO A 274 -16.45 17.37 3.52
C PRO A 274 -16.35 15.85 3.35
N GLY A 275 -15.82 15.18 4.37
CA GLY A 275 -15.65 13.74 4.36
C GLY A 275 -16.98 13.01 4.14
N GLY A 276 -16.98 12.02 3.25
CA GLY A 276 -18.19 11.23 2.92
C GLY A 276 -19.00 11.77 1.74
N LEU A 277 -18.73 12.99 1.27
CA LEU A 277 -19.48 13.61 0.16
C LEU A 277 -18.86 13.41 -1.23
N THR A 278 -17.65 12.86 -1.32
CA THR A 278 -16.98 12.59 -2.61
C THR A 278 -17.77 11.64 -3.52
N LYS A 279 -18.65 10.81 -2.96
CA LYS A 279 -19.49 9.87 -3.72
C LYS A 279 -20.68 10.54 -4.42
N ASN A 280 -20.98 11.79 -4.09
CA ASN A 280 -22.18 12.51 -4.53
C ASN A 280 -21.87 13.62 -5.56
N LEU A 281 -20.61 13.71 -5.99
CA LEU A 281 -20.10 14.64 -7.01
C LEU A 281 -19.97 13.91 -8.34
#